data_AF-A0A1H8TFQ6-F1
#
_entry.id   AF-A0A1H8TFQ6-F1
#
_cell.length_a   1.000
_cell.length_b   1.000
_cell.length_c   1.000
_cell.angle_alpha   90.00
_cell.angle_beta   90.00
_cell.angle_gamma   90.00
#
_symmetry.space_group_name_H-M   'P 1'
#
loop_
_entity.id
_entity.type
_entity.pdbx_description
1 polymer ?
#
loop_
_entity_poly.entity_id
_entity_poly.type
_entity_poly.pdbx_seq_one_letter_code
_entity_poly.pdbx_strand_id
1 'polypeptide(L)'
;MAGISLSLFIMAMALGITTLWRGVRLGRPSVALGYAHACTALTALVVLGLRVFTGPENLLLNSAFFVFLLAVIGGLFTLAVRGRNEPVMLPLILLHATAAVVAVLLLAAGVAAGG
;
A
#
# COMPACT_ATOMS: atom_id res chain seq x y z
N MET A 1 -8.78 3.33 -15.09
CA MET A 1 -8.59 2.47 -13.89
C MET A 1 -7.28 2.77 -13.16
N ALA A 2 -6.13 2.89 -13.86
CA ALA A 2 -4.85 3.19 -13.22
C ALA A 2 -4.84 4.48 -12.37
N GLY A 3 -5.42 5.57 -12.86
CA GLY A 3 -5.55 6.81 -12.08
C GLY A 3 -6.41 6.68 -10.82
N ILE A 4 -7.45 5.83 -10.84
CA ILE A 4 -8.27 5.53 -9.65
C ILE A 4 -7.43 4.76 -8.62
N SER A 5 -6.70 3.74 -9.08
CA SER A 5 -5.76 3.01 -8.21
C SER A 5 -4.72 3.93 -7.59
N LEU A 6 -4.17 4.88 -8.36
CA LEU A 6 -3.20 5.85 -7.85
C LEU A 6 -3.77 6.69 -6.72
N SER A 7 -4.95 7.27 -6.92
CA SER A 7 -5.64 8.06 -5.87
C SER A 7 -5.93 7.22 -4.62
N LEU A 8 -6.38 5.98 -4.79
CA LEU A 8 -6.63 5.07 -3.67
C LEU A 8 -5.35 4.68 -2.93
N PHE A 9 -4.23 4.45 -3.63
CA PHE A 9 -2.95 4.17 -2.99
C PHE A 9 -2.40 5.39 -2.25
N ILE A 10 -2.55 6.60 -2.79
CA ILE A 10 -2.20 7.85 -2.08
C ILE A 10 -3.03 7.98 -0.79
N MET A 11 -4.33 7.70 -0.87
CA MET A 11 -5.20 7.67 0.32
C MET A 11 -4.74 6.60 1.32
N ALA A 12 -4.43 5.40 0.86
CA ALA A 12 -3.90 4.33 1.70
C ALA A 12 -2.60 4.75 2.39
N MET A 13 -1.67 5.39 1.68
CA MET A 13 -0.43 5.92 2.26
C MET A 13 -0.70 6.96 3.34
N ALA A 14 -1.64 7.89 3.11
CA ALA A 14 -2.03 8.87 4.11
C ALA A 14 -2.59 8.22 5.39
N LEU A 15 -3.43 7.18 5.23
CA LEU A 15 -3.93 6.38 6.35
C LEU A 15 -2.80 5.64 7.08
N GLY A 16 -1.84 5.08 6.33
CA GLY A 16 -0.67 4.38 6.88
C GLY A 16 0.23 5.31 7.70
N ILE A 17 0.54 6.50 7.15
CA ILE A 17 1.30 7.56 7.85
C ILE A 17 0.56 7.99 9.12
N THR A 18 -0.76 8.19 9.04
CA THR A 18 -1.58 8.59 10.19
C THR A 18 -1.56 7.53 11.29
N THR A 19 -1.62 6.26 10.90
CA THR A 19 -1.57 5.11 11.83
C THR A 19 -0.23 5.06 12.54
N LEU A 20 0.88 5.18 11.78
CA LEU A 20 2.24 5.20 12.34
C LEU A 20 2.46 6.39 13.26
N TRP A 21 2.08 7.59 12.82
CA TRP A 21 2.24 8.82 13.59
C TRP A 21 1.47 8.78 14.92
N ARG A 22 0.21 8.33 14.90
CA ARG A 22 -0.57 8.12 16.14
C ARG A 22 0.04 7.04 17.02
N GLY A 23 0.53 5.95 16.42
CA GLY A 23 1.21 4.88 17.14
C GLY A 23 2.45 5.38 17.89
N VAL A 24 3.27 6.21 17.23
CA VAL A 24 4.48 6.82 17.83
C VAL A 24 4.12 7.87 18.88
N ARG A 25 3.16 8.76 18.61
CA ARG A 25 2.82 9.86 19.54
C ARG A 25 2.03 9.41 20.77
N LEU A 26 1.11 8.47 20.60
CA LEU A 26 0.17 8.06 21.65
C LEU A 26 0.52 6.69 22.26
N GLY A 27 1.61 6.06 21.80
CA GLY A 27 2.04 4.71 22.22
C GLY A 27 1.08 3.58 21.82
N ARG A 28 0.01 3.88 21.09
CA ARG A 28 -1.04 2.93 20.71
C ARG A 28 -1.51 3.16 19.27
N PRO A 29 -1.14 2.28 18.32
CA PRO A 29 -1.67 2.36 16.95
C PRO A 29 -3.18 2.09 16.95
N SER A 30 -3.93 2.89 16.17
CA SER A 30 -5.38 2.74 16.05
C SER A 30 -5.72 1.54 15.17
N VAL A 31 -6.42 0.56 15.75
CA VAL A 31 -6.86 -0.65 15.05
C VAL A 31 -7.80 -0.31 13.88
N ALA A 32 -8.73 0.62 14.09
CA ALA A 32 -9.67 1.06 13.05
C ALA A 32 -8.94 1.67 11.85
N LEU A 33 -7.92 2.52 12.09
CA LEU A 33 -7.11 3.09 11.01
C LEU A 33 -6.25 2.04 10.30
N GLY A 34 -5.72 1.05 11.03
CA GLY A 34 -5.00 -0.08 10.43
C GLY A 34 -5.88 -0.88 9.46
N TYR A 35 -7.11 -1.21 9.85
CA TYR A 35 -8.06 -1.87 8.95
C TYR A 35 -8.50 -0.97 7.79
N ALA A 36 -8.74 0.32 8.04
CA ALA A 36 -9.06 1.26 6.97
C ALA A 36 -7.93 1.33 5.93
N HIS A 37 -6.68 1.48 6.37
CA HIS A 37 -5.50 1.44 5.51
C HIS A 37 -5.44 0.15 4.69
N ALA A 38 -5.60 -1.01 5.34
CA ALA A 38 -5.55 -2.31 4.68
C ALA A 38 -6.66 -2.48 3.63
N CYS A 39 -7.90 -2.16 3.99
CA CYS A 39 -9.04 -2.22 3.07
C CYS A 39 -8.82 -1.29 1.87
N THR A 40 -8.41 -0.04 2.10
CA THR A 40 -8.14 0.91 1.01
C THR A 40 -7.02 0.42 0.10
N ALA A 41 -5.92 -0.10 0.65
CA ALA A 41 -4.81 -0.65 -0.14
C ALA A 41 -5.21 -1.88 -0.96
N LEU A 42 -5.99 -2.79 -0.37
CA LEU A 42 -6.52 -3.97 -1.07
C LEU A 42 -7.48 -3.59 -2.20
N THR A 43 -8.39 -2.64 -1.97
CA THR A 43 -9.25 -2.11 -3.02
C THR A 43 -8.44 -1.49 -4.15
N ALA A 44 -7.42 -0.67 -3.83
CA ALA A 44 -6.54 -0.06 -4.82
C ALA A 44 -5.82 -1.12 -5.68
N LEU A 45 -5.32 -2.18 -5.02
CA LEU A 45 -4.63 -3.30 -5.67
C LEU A 45 -5.56 -4.10 -6.57
N VAL A 46 -6.79 -4.38 -6.15
CA VAL A 46 -7.80 -5.06 -6.98
C VAL A 46 -8.11 -4.23 -8.23
N VAL A 47 -8.34 -2.92 -8.08
CA VAL A 47 -8.60 -2.03 -9.23
C VAL A 47 -7.39 -1.97 -10.16
N LEU A 48 -6.17 -2.00 -9.62
CA LEU A 48 -4.95 -2.02 -10.43
C LEU A 48 -4.80 -3.36 -11.16
N GLY A 49 -5.08 -4.47 -10.49
CA GLY A 49 -5.09 -5.81 -11.07
C GLY A 49 -6.07 -5.92 -12.24
N LEU A 50 -7.28 -5.39 -12.08
CA LEU A 50 -8.26 -5.32 -13.19
C LEU A 50 -7.66 -4.58 -14.39
N ARG A 51 -7.00 -3.44 -14.18
CA ARG A 51 -6.33 -2.72 -15.27
C ARG A 51 -5.20 -3.52 -15.93
N VAL A 52 -4.38 -4.21 -15.14
CA VAL A 52 -3.24 -5.00 -15.61
C VAL A 52 -3.70 -6.21 -16.43
N PHE A 53 -4.76 -6.90 -16.00
CA PHE A 53 -5.21 -8.14 -16.65
C PHE A 53 -6.25 -7.94 -17.77
N THR A 54 -6.88 -6.77 -17.88
CA THR A 54 -7.93 -6.53 -18.90
C THR A 54 -7.59 -5.44 -19.90
N GLY A 55 -6.60 -4.59 -19.63
CA GLY A 55 -6.23 -3.50 -20.53
C GLY A 55 -4.94 -3.76 -21.31
N PRO A 56 -4.51 -2.79 -22.15
CA PRO A 56 -3.26 -2.88 -22.89
C PRO A 56 -2.05 -3.09 -21.98
N GLU A 57 -1.06 -3.85 -22.46
CA GLU A 57 0.18 -4.09 -21.74
C GLU A 57 0.92 -2.78 -21.43
N ASN A 58 1.34 -2.63 -20.17
CA ASN A 58 2.16 -1.52 -19.72
C ASN A 58 3.11 -2.01 -18.63
N LEU A 59 4.41 -2.06 -18.95
CA LEU A 59 5.44 -2.61 -18.06
C LEU A 59 5.52 -1.86 -16.72
N LEU A 60 5.26 -0.54 -16.70
CA LEU A 60 5.28 0.25 -15.47
C LEU A 60 4.10 -0.11 -14.55
N LEU A 61 2.90 -0.27 -15.11
CA LEU A 61 1.72 -0.70 -14.34
C LEU A 61 1.88 -2.13 -13.82
N ASN A 62 2.41 -3.04 -14.66
CA ASN A 62 2.66 -4.42 -14.26
C ASN A 62 3.69 -4.49 -13.12
N SER A 63 4.79 -3.74 -13.25
CA SER A 63 5.82 -3.64 -12.22
C SER A 63 5.25 -3.07 -10.92
N ALA A 64 4.49 -1.97 -11.01
CA ALA A 64 3.82 -1.38 -9.86
C ALA A 64 2.91 -2.40 -9.15
N PHE A 65 2.11 -3.16 -9.91
CA PHE A 65 1.22 -4.19 -9.38
C PHE A 65 1.98 -5.24 -8.57
N PHE A 66 3.08 -5.80 -9.10
CA PHE A 66 3.86 -6.81 -8.38
C PHE A 66 4.55 -6.24 -7.13
N VAL A 67 5.08 -5.02 -7.19
CA VAL A 67 5.69 -4.38 -6.01
C VAL A 67 4.62 -4.08 -4.94
N PHE A 68 3.42 -3.62 -5.33
CA PHE A 68 2.31 -3.46 -4.39
C PHE A 68 1.85 -4.79 -3.80
N LEU A 69 1.81 -5.87 -4.60
CA LEU A 69 1.46 -7.19 -4.10
C LEU A 69 2.43 -7.63 -3.00
N LEU A 70 3.74 -7.44 -3.20
CA LEU A 70 4.76 -7.70 -2.19
C LEU A 70 4.56 -6.82 -0.95
N ALA A 71 4.29 -5.52 -1.14
CA ALA A 71 4.03 -4.61 -0.04
C ALA A 71 2.79 -5.02 0.77
N VAL A 72 1.70 -5.42 0.11
CA VAL A 72 0.46 -5.90 0.75
C VAL A 72 0.71 -7.17 1.54
N ILE A 73 1.47 -8.14 1.01
CA ILE A 73 1.84 -9.36 1.76
C ILE A 73 2.58 -8.99 3.05
N GLY A 74 3.58 -8.11 2.97
CA GLY A 74 4.31 -7.62 4.14
C GLY A 74 3.41 -6.88 5.15
N GLY A 75 2.52 -6.02 4.66
CA GLY A 75 1.57 -5.28 5.49
C GLY A 75 0.55 -6.18 6.19
N LEU A 76 -0.02 -7.15 5.47
CA LEU A 76 -0.94 -8.13 6.04
C LEU A 76 -0.23 -9.03 7.07
N PHE A 77 1.02 -9.42 6.83
CA PHE A 77 1.81 -10.15 7.82
C PHE A 77 1.95 -9.35 9.12
N THR A 78 2.27 -8.05 9.03
CA THR A 78 2.34 -7.18 10.22
C THR A 78 1.00 -7.02 10.94
N LEU A 79 -0.12 -7.08 10.23
CA LEU A 79 -1.46 -6.94 10.81
C LEU A 79 -2.00 -8.25 11.41
N ALA A 80 -1.76 -9.38 10.74
CA ALA A 80 -2.36 -10.67 11.08
C ALA A 80 -1.54 -11.46 12.10
N VAL A 81 -0.20 -11.36 12.04
CA VAL A 81 0.70 -12.22 12.82
C VAL A 81 1.19 -11.53 14.09
N ARG A 82 1.32 -10.20 14.07
CA ARG A 82 1.91 -9.46 15.18
C ARG A 82 0.93 -9.26 16.33
N GLY A 83 1.31 -9.72 17.52
CA GLY A 83 0.58 -9.41 18.76
C GLY A 83 0.55 -7.91 19.04
N ARG A 84 -0.57 -7.40 19.57
CA ARG A 84 -0.72 -5.95 19.87
C ARG A 84 0.30 -5.42 20.88
N ASN A 85 0.82 -6.30 21.73
CA ASN A 85 1.76 -5.97 22.80
C ASN A 85 3.23 -6.19 22.41
N GLU A 86 3.50 -6.69 21.21
CA GLU A 86 4.87 -6.86 20.72
C GLU A 86 5.48 -5.48 20.39
N PRO A 87 6.82 -5.34 20.43
CA PRO A 87 7.49 -4.14 19.97
C PRO A 87 7.27 -3.92 18.46
N VAL A 88 7.35 -2.67 18.01
CA VAL A 88 7.17 -2.34 16.60
C VAL A 88 8.37 -2.86 15.80
N MET A 89 8.11 -3.70 14.79
CA MET A 89 9.16 -4.19 13.90
C MET A 89 9.50 -3.13 12.85
N LEU A 90 10.25 -2.12 13.29
CA LEU A 90 10.60 -0.96 12.46
C LEU A 90 11.22 -1.34 11.11
N PRO A 91 12.14 -2.33 11.00
CA PRO A 91 12.68 -2.73 9.71
C PRO A 91 11.61 -3.20 8.71
N LEU A 92 10.61 -3.96 9.18
CA LEU A 92 9.55 -4.48 8.32
C LEU A 92 8.58 -3.36 7.90
N ILE A 93 8.29 -2.41 8.78
CA ILE A 93 7.49 -1.22 8.44
C ILE A 93 8.21 -0.36 7.40
N LEU A 94 9.51 -0.13 7.56
CA LEU A 94 10.31 0.62 6.60
C LEU A 94 10.37 -0.10 5.25
N LEU A 95 10.54 -1.43 5.24
CA LEU A 95 10.50 -2.23 4.02
C LEU A 95 9.13 -2.11 3.31
N HIS A 96 8.03 -2.24 4.05
CA HIS A 96 6.68 -2.06 3.51
C HIS A 96 6.49 -0.65 2.93
N ALA A 97 6.88 0.39 3.69
CA ALA A 97 6.72 1.78 3.27
C ALA A 97 7.57 2.11 2.03
N THR A 98 8.82 1.65 1.98
CA THR A 98 9.70 1.87 0.83
C THR A 98 9.19 1.14 -0.41
N ALA A 99 8.74 -0.11 -0.29
CA ALA A 99 8.10 -0.84 -1.39
C ALA A 99 6.85 -0.11 -1.91
N ALA A 100 5.99 0.37 -1.00
CA ALA A 100 4.79 1.13 -1.38
C ALA A 100 5.13 2.45 -2.09
N VAL A 101 6.15 3.18 -1.63
CA VAL A 101 6.63 4.42 -2.29
C VAL A 101 7.13 4.11 -3.71
N VAL A 102 7.99 3.10 -3.86
CA VAL A 102 8.50 2.70 -5.18
C VAL A 102 7.35 2.30 -6.11
N ALA A 103 6.38 1.53 -5.61
CA ALA A 103 5.22 1.12 -6.40
C ALA A 103 4.32 2.32 -6.80
N VAL A 104 4.11 3.29 -5.92
CA VAL A 104 3.38 4.54 -6.26
C VAL A 104 4.12 5.33 -7.32
N LEU A 105 5.45 5.45 -7.24
CA LEU A 105 6.24 6.15 -8.25
C LEU A 105 6.15 5.47 -9.62
N LEU A 106 6.24 4.14 -9.66
CA LEU A 106 6.05 3.35 -10.89
C LEU A 106 4.63 3.52 -11.45
N LEU A 107 3.60 3.46 -10.60
CA LEU A 107 2.21 3.65 -10.99
C LEU A 107 1.98 5.06 -11.54
N ALA A 108 2.49 6.09 -10.87
CA ALA A 108 2.37 7.47 -11.29
C ALA A 108 3.05 7.71 -12.65
N ALA A 109 4.26 7.15 -12.85
CA ALA A 109 4.94 7.19 -14.14
C ALA A 109 4.13 6.46 -15.23
N GLY A 110 3.57 5.29 -14.91
CA GLY A 110 2.72 4.53 -15.83
C GLY A 110 1.45 5.30 -16.23
N VAL A 111 0.79 5.96 -15.28
CA VAL A 111 -0.37 6.83 -15.53
C VAL A 111 0.02 8.04 -16.39
N ALA A 112 1.14 8.71 -16.08
CA ALA A 112 1.62 9.86 -16.85
C ALA A 112 1.99 9.49 -18.29
N ALA A 113 2.42 8.25 -18.53
CA ALA A 113 2.71 7.70 -19.86
C ALA A 113 1.45 7.24 -20.63
N GLY A 114 0.24 7.50 -20.12
CA GLY A 114 -1.02 7.13 -20.77
C GLY A 114 -1.55 5.73 -20.44
N GLY A 115 -1.07 5.13 -19.34
CA GLY A 115 -1.49 3.81 -18.84
C GLY A 115 -2.87 3.78 -18.18
#